data_AF-A0A392QAW5-F1
#
_entry.id   AF-A0A392QAW5-F1
#
_cell.length_a   1.000
_cell.length_b   1.000
_cell.length_c   1.000
_cell.angle_alpha   90.00
_cell.angle_beta   90.00
_cell.angle_gamma   90.00
#
_symmetry.space_group_name_H-M   'P 1'
#
loop_
_entity.id
_entity.type
_entity.pdbx_description
1 polymer ?
#
loop_
_entity_poly.entity_id
_entity_poly.type
_entity_poly.pdbx_seq_one_letter_code
_entity_poly.pdbx_strand_id
1 'polypeptide(L)'
;VMAPRILLCGDVFGRLNQLFKRVSSVNKSAGPFDALLCVGQFFPDSPELLDEFMSYIEGGSHIPLPTYFIGDYGVAAPKILLAASKDSANRGFKMDGLKVCDNLFWLKGSGKFNLFEILICI
;
A
#
# COMPACT_ATOMS: atom_id res chain seq x y z
N VAL A 1 6.45 -4.24 25.26
CA VAL A 1 6.06 -3.59 23.98
C VAL A 1 4.63 -3.99 23.68
N MET A 2 3.77 -3.07 23.25
CA MET A 2 2.38 -3.40 22.87
C MET A 2 2.39 -4.14 21.54
N ALA A 3 1.60 -5.21 21.40
CA ALA A 3 1.52 -5.94 20.13
C ALA A 3 0.96 -5.02 19.03
N PRO A 4 1.56 -4.97 17.84
CA PRO A 4 1.11 -4.10 16.77
C PRO A 4 -0.25 -4.55 16.25
N ARG A 5 -1.07 -3.58 15.85
CA ARG A 5 -2.44 -3.76 15.40
C ARG A 5 -2.49 -3.47 13.91
N ILE A 6 -2.66 -4.52 13.12
CA ILE A 6 -2.59 -4.45 11.66
C ILE A 6 -3.97 -4.65 11.06
N LEU A 7 -4.34 -3.77 10.12
CA LEU A 7 -5.52 -3.97 9.27
C LEU A 7 -5.16 -4.82 8.06
N LEU A 8 -6.07 -5.71 7.67
CA LEU A 8 -5.97 -6.48 6.44
C LEU A 8 -7.09 -6.07 5.49
N CYS A 9 -6.76 -5.93 4.22
CA CYS A 9 -7.70 -5.65 3.13
C CYS A 9 -7.42 -6.62 1.97
N GLY A 10 -8.48 -7.17 1.38
CA GLY A 10 -8.38 -7.95 0.15
C GLY A 10 -8.20 -7.05 -1.07
N ASP A 11 -8.97 -7.31 -2.12
CA ASP A 11 -8.89 -6.52 -3.35
C ASP A 11 -9.34 -5.07 -3.14
N VAL A 12 -8.54 -4.16 -3.70
CA VAL A 12 -8.77 -2.71 -3.68
C VAL A 12 -9.26 -2.21 -5.03
N PHE A 13 -8.79 -2.82 -6.13
CA PHE A 13 -9.11 -2.43 -7.51
C PHE A 13 -8.95 -0.92 -7.77
N GLY A 14 -7.95 -0.30 -7.14
CA GLY A 14 -7.68 1.13 -7.25
C GLY A 14 -8.69 2.09 -6.61
N ARG A 15 -9.69 1.60 -5.86
CA ARG A 15 -10.72 2.42 -5.18
C ARG A 15 -10.20 3.03 -3.87
N LEU A 16 -9.14 3.82 -3.95
CA LEU A 16 -8.42 4.37 -2.81
C LEU A 16 -9.27 5.30 -1.93
N ASN A 17 -10.19 6.06 -2.50
CA ASN A 17 -11.14 6.88 -1.75
C ASN A 17 -12.03 6.03 -0.84
N GLN A 18 -12.56 4.92 -1.36
CA GLN A 18 -13.37 3.99 -0.59
C GLN A 18 -12.54 3.33 0.50
N LEU A 19 -11.34 2.86 0.16
CA LEU A 19 -10.41 2.21 1.08
C LEU A 19 -10.07 3.13 2.25
N PHE A 20 -9.51 4.31 1.98
CA PHE A 20 -8.97 5.19 3.03
C PHE A 20 -10.05 5.89 3.84
N LYS A 21 -11.24 6.13 3.27
CA LYS A 21 -12.42 6.53 4.06
C LYS A 21 -12.81 5.45 5.07
N ARG A 22 -12.81 4.18 4.68
CA ARG A 22 -13.10 3.06 5.59
C ARG A 22 -12.03 2.89 6.65
N VAL A 23 -10.75 2.93 6.25
CA VAL A 23 -9.59 2.84 7.15
C VAL A 23 -9.65 3.95 8.21
N SER A 24 -9.89 5.20 7.80
CA SER A 24 -10.00 6.33 8.73
C SER A 24 -11.14 6.13 9.74
N SER A 25 -12.30 5.66 9.28
CA SER A 25 -13.44 5.36 10.15
C SER A 25 -13.13 4.25 11.16
N VAL A 26 -12.50 3.15 10.71
CA VAL A 26 -12.15 2.01 11.57
C VAL A 26 -11.05 2.39 12.57
N ASN A 27 -10.03 3.14 12.12
CA ASN A 27 -8.96 3.60 12.98
C ASN A 27 -9.48 4.55 14.08
N LYS A 28 -10.46 5.41 13.75
CA LYS A 28 -11.11 6.27 14.75
C LYS A 28 -11.93 5.47 15.78
N SER A 29 -12.66 4.43 15.36
CA SER A 29 -13.57 3.70 16.26
C SER A 29 -12.90 2.60 17.07
N ALA A 30 -11.84 1.99 16.52
CA ALA A 30 -11.24 0.78 17.07
C ALA A 30 -9.71 0.86 17.16
N GLY A 31 -9.07 1.92 16.69
CA GLY A 31 -7.61 2.07 16.68
C GLY A 31 -7.00 2.46 18.03
N PRO A 32 -5.75 2.94 18.05
CA PRO A 32 -4.89 3.14 16.87
C PRO A 32 -4.45 1.81 16.25
N PHE A 33 -4.38 1.76 14.92
CA PHE A 33 -3.71 0.72 14.14
C PHE A 33 -2.34 1.23 13.68
N ASP A 34 -1.39 0.33 13.49
CA ASP A 34 -0.01 0.63 13.12
C ASP A 34 0.23 0.58 11.61
N ALA A 35 -0.46 -0.30 10.89
CA ALA A 35 -0.39 -0.39 9.43
C ALA A 35 -1.62 -1.06 8.79
N LEU A 36 -1.72 -0.92 7.48
CA LEU A 36 -2.65 -1.62 6.59
C LEU A 36 -1.86 -2.52 5.63
N LEU A 37 -2.27 -3.78 5.48
CA LEU A 37 -1.79 -4.69 4.44
C LEU A 37 -2.92 -4.98 3.43
N CYS A 38 -2.71 -4.61 2.17
CA CYS A 38 -3.58 -4.94 1.05
C CYS A 38 -3.02 -6.19 0.34
N VAL A 39 -3.69 -7.32 0.52
CA VAL A 39 -3.23 -8.66 0.11
C VAL A 39 -3.95 -9.21 -1.13
N GLY A 40 -4.65 -8.34 -1.87
CA GLY A 40 -5.36 -8.66 -3.11
C GLY A 40 -4.94 -7.74 -4.25
N GLN A 41 -5.77 -7.67 -5.30
CA GLN A 41 -5.55 -6.78 -6.44
C GLN A 41 -5.57 -5.31 -6.00
N PHE A 42 -4.41 -4.66 -6.02
CA PHE A 42 -4.28 -3.29 -5.53
C PHE A 42 -4.62 -2.24 -6.59
N PHE A 43 -4.03 -2.35 -7.79
CA PHE A 43 -4.21 -1.38 -8.87
C PHE A 43 -5.57 -1.53 -9.57
N PRO A 44 -6.07 -0.47 -10.23
CA PRO A 44 -7.26 -0.54 -11.08
C PRO A 44 -7.17 -1.65 -12.13
N ASP A 45 -8.29 -2.26 -12.48
CA ASP A 45 -8.41 -3.13 -13.67
C ASP A 45 -8.84 -2.37 -14.93
N SER A 46 -9.35 -1.14 -14.78
CA SER A 46 -9.75 -0.26 -15.87
C SER A 46 -9.15 1.15 -15.75
N PRO A 47 -9.04 1.91 -16.85
CA PRO A 47 -8.57 3.30 -16.83
C PRO A 47 -9.50 4.29 -16.11
N GLU A 48 -10.77 3.93 -15.87
CA GLU A 48 -11.77 4.84 -15.28
C GLU A 48 -11.43 5.26 -13.85
N LEU A 49 -10.70 4.42 -13.11
CA LEU A 49 -10.26 4.70 -11.75
C LEU A 49 -8.84 5.28 -11.69
N LEU A 50 -8.21 5.53 -12.84
CA LEU A 50 -6.83 5.99 -12.89
C LEU A 50 -6.66 7.40 -12.33
N ASP A 51 -7.60 8.31 -12.59
CA ASP A 51 -7.54 9.69 -12.09
C ASP A 51 -7.59 9.73 -10.55
N GLU A 52 -8.50 8.96 -9.95
CA GLU A 52 -8.55 8.78 -8.49
C GLU A 52 -7.23 8.21 -7.97
N PHE A 53 -6.75 7.13 -8.58
CA PHE A 53 -5.55 6.46 -8.13
C PHE A 53 -4.33 7.39 -8.19
N MET A 54 -4.15 8.08 -9.31
CA MET A 54 -3.02 9.00 -9.54
C MET A 54 -3.06 10.20 -8.59
N SER A 55 -4.24 10.68 -8.17
CA SER A 55 -4.33 11.72 -7.14
C SER A 55 -3.61 11.34 -5.84
N TYR A 56 -3.62 10.07 -5.43
CA TYR A 56 -2.84 9.61 -4.27
C TYR A 56 -1.35 9.45 -4.58
N ILE A 57 -1.01 8.92 -5.76
CA ILE A 57 0.39 8.70 -6.17
C ILE A 57 1.14 10.02 -6.29
N GLU A 58 0.47 11.06 -6.81
CA GLU A 58 1.01 12.41 -7.02
C GLU A 58 0.93 13.28 -5.75
N GLY A 59 0.37 12.76 -4.65
CA GLY A 59 0.30 13.46 -3.37
C GLY A 59 -0.83 14.49 -3.25
N GLY A 60 -1.79 14.50 -4.16
CA GLY A 60 -3.01 15.31 -4.07
C GLY A 60 -4.00 14.82 -3.01
N SER A 61 -3.90 13.56 -2.58
CA SER A 61 -4.71 12.95 -1.52
C SER A 61 -3.84 12.28 -0.46
N HIS A 62 -4.31 12.26 0.80
CA HIS A 62 -3.55 11.76 1.95
C HIS A 62 -3.89 10.30 2.30
N ILE A 63 -2.85 9.51 2.59
CA ILE A 63 -2.97 8.12 3.04
C ILE A 63 -2.88 8.09 4.58
N PRO A 64 -3.97 7.70 5.28
CA PRO A 64 -4.13 7.90 6.72
C PRO A 64 -3.27 6.99 7.61
N LEU A 65 -2.64 5.96 7.03
CA LEU A 65 -1.90 4.93 7.75
C LEU A 65 -0.83 4.33 6.82
N PRO A 66 0.37 3.97 7.31
CA PRO A 66 1.34 3.21 6.51
C PRO A 66 0.66 2.01 5.85
N THR A 67 0.60 2.03 4.53
CA THR A 67 -0.14 1.06 3.72
C THR A 67 0.85 0.29 2.87
N TYR A 68 0.86 -1.02 3.04
CA TYR A 68 1.67 -1.94 2.27
C TYR A 68 0.76 -2.77 1.39
N PHE A 69 1.14 -2.99 0.13
CA PHE A 69 0.36 -3.79 -0.78
C PHE A 69 1.23 -4.79 -1.54
N ILE A 70 0.59 -5.87 -1.98
CA ILE A 70 1.17 -6.85 -2.90
C ILE A 70 0.52 -6.70 -4.29
N GLY A 71 1.10 -7.36 -5.27
CA GLY A 71 0.59 -7.37 -6.63
C GLY A 71 1.20 -6.27 -7.50
N ASP A 72 1.45 -6.63 -8.74
CA ASP A 72 2.10 -5.83 -9.78
C ASP A 72 1.31 -5.81 -11.09
N TYR A 73 0.04 -6.20 -11.01
CA TYR A 73 -0.91 -6.30 -12.10
C TYR A 73 -2.00 -5.23 -11.97
N GLY A 74 -2.67 -4.94 -13.08
CA GLY A 74 -3.64 -3.86 -13.21
C GLY A 74 -3.13 -2.71 -14.10
N VAL A 75 -4.04 -1.82 -14.44
CA VAL A 75 -3.76 -0.62 -15.22
C VAL A 75 -2.81 0.26 -14.42
N ALA A 76 -1.80 0.80 -15.10
CA ALA A 76 -0.71 1.62 -14.56
C ALA A 76 0.29 0.94 -13.62
N ALA A 77 0.07 -0.30 -13.15
CA ALA A 77 1.02 -1.00 -12.28
C ALA A 77 2.44 -1.05 -12.89
N PRO A 78 2.65 -1.45 -14.16
CA PRO A 78 3.99 -1.49 -14.75
C PRO A 78 4.66 -0.10 -14.78
N LYS A 79 3.91 0.96 -15.06
CA LYS A 79 4.44 2.33 -15.16
C LYS A 79 4.85 2.86 -13.79
N ILE A 80 3.98 2.69 -12.79
CA ILE A 80 4.17 3.22 -11.43
C ILE A 80 5.29 2.47 -10.71
N LEU A 81 5.28 1.13 -10.78
CA LEU A 81 6.30 0.33 -10.12
C LEU A 81 7.68 0.48 -10.79
N LEU A 82 7.74 0.66 -12.11
CA LEU A 82 8.98 1.01 -12.80
C LEU A 82 9.52 2.37 -12.33
N ALA A 83 8.66 3.38 -12.21
CA ALA A 83 9.05 4.69 -11.71
C ALA A 83 9.60 4.60 -10.27
N ALA A 84 8.90 3.88 -9.38
CA ALA A 84 9.36 3.63 -8.02
C ALA A 84 10.71 2.92 -7.97
N SER A 85 10.97 1.97 -8.89
CA SER A 85 12.23 1.22 -8.94
C SER A 85 13.43 2.04 -9.43
N LYS A 86 13.18 3.15 -10.14
CA LYS A 86 14.21 4.06 -10.64
C LYS A 86 14.55 5.18 -9.67
N ASP A 87 13.76 5.37 -8.62
CA ASP A 87 14.07 6.35 -7.59
C ASP A 87 15.29 5.90 -6.79
N SER A 88 16.42 6.61 -6.94
CA SER A 88 17.65 6.33 -6.19
C SER A 88 17.50 6.45 -4.66
N ALA A 89 16.48 7.16 -4.18
CA ALA A 89 16.15 7.23 -2.75
C ALA A 89 15.45 5.95 -2.26
N ASN A 90 14.81 5.19 -3.16
CA ASN A 90 14.28 3.87 -2.88
C ASN A 90 15.40 2.83 -2.83
N ARG A 91 16.12 2.80 -1.71
CA ARG A 91 17.18 1.81 -1.47
C ARG A 91 16.65 0.40 -1.15
N GLY A 92 15.35 0.16 -1.35
CA GLY A 92 14.65 -0.99 -0.80
C GLY A 92 14.56 -0.90 0.73
N PHE A 93 13.37 -0.96 1.32
CA PHE A 93 13.31 -1.39 2.72
C PHE A 93 13.45 -2.91 2.76
N LYS A 94 13.80 -3.49 3.93
CA LYS A 94 14.10 -4.92 4.12
C LYS A 94 13.19 -5.78 3.20
N MET A 95 13.79 -6.40 2.16
CA MET A 95 13.16 -7.19 1.08
C MET A 95 12.84 -6.49 -0.26
N ASP A 96 13.68 -5.55 -0.73
CA ASP A 96 13.55 -4.87 -2.04
C ASP A 96 12.21 -4.14 -2.27
N GLY A 97 11.42 -3.95 -1.20
CA GLY A 97 10.15 -3.24 -1.25
C GLY A 97 10.39 -1.76 -1.56
N LEU A 98 9.50 -1.17 -2.36
CA LEU A 98 9.68 0.18 -2.88
C LEU A 98 8.62 1.12 -2.28
N LYS A 99 9.03 2.31 -1.86
CA LYS A 99 8.08 3.39 -1.57
C LYS A 99 7.51 3.86 -2.90
N VAL A 100 6.19 3.81 -3.04
CA VAL A 100 5.50 4.29 -4.25
C VAL A 100 5.21 5.79 -4.13
N CYS A 101 4.60 6.19 -3.01
CA CYS A 101 4.42 7.58 -2.60
C CYS A 101 4.40 7.65 -1.08
N ASP A 102 4.05 8.81 -0.50
CA ASP A 102 4.03 8.95 0.94
C ASP A 102 3.03 8.00 1.62
N ASN A 103 3.47 7.31 2.68
CA ASN A 103 2.71 6.25 3.37
C ASN A 103 2.23 5.07 2.51
N LEU A 104 2.75 4.88 1.28
CA LEU A 104 2.39 3.76 0.41
C LEU A 104 3.61 2.97 -0.07
N PHE A 105 3.60 1.67 0.18
CA PHE A 105 4.74 0.79 -0.03
C PHE A 105 4.34 -0.47 -0.80
N TRP A 106 5.08 -0.78 -1.87
CA TRP A 106 4.92 -2.03 -2.59
C TRP A 106 5.84 -3.10 -1.98
N LEU A 107 5.24 -4.21 -1.57
CA LEU A 107 5.95 -5.41 -1.13
C LEU A 107 6.25 -6.25 -2.38
N LYS A 108 7.49 -6.13 -2.87
CA LYS A 108 7.94 -6.76 -4.11
C LYS A 108 8.29 -8.24 -3.89
N GLY A 109 7.77 -9.10 -4.76
CA GLY A 109 8.13 -10.52 -4.80
C GLY A 109 7.50 -11.35 -3.69
N SER A 110 8.10 -12.51 -3.42
CA SER A 110 7.68 -13.43 -2.36
C SER A 110 8.79 -13.62 -1.33
N GLY A 111 8.40 -13.94 -0.10
CA GLY A 111 9.33 -14.27 0.97
C GLY A 111 8.89 -13.79 2.34
N LYS A 112 9.85 -13.72 3.28
CA LYS A 112 9.56 -13.45 4.70
C LYS A 112 10.21 -12.17 5.19
N PHE A 113 9.45 -11.34 5.88
CA PHE A 113 9.96 -10.05 6.38
C PHE A 113 9.42 -9.73 7.77
N ASN A 114 10.15 -8.89 8.50
CA ASN A 114 9.69 -8.42 9.80
C ASN A 114 9.04 -7.05 9.65
N LEU A 115 7.79 -6.93 10.08
CA LEU A 115 7.07 -5.67 10.18
C LEU A 115 6.59 -5.54 11.63
N PHE A 116 7.01 -4.48 12.33
CA PHE A 116 6.76 -4.31 13.78
C PHE A 116 7.12 -5.56 14.61
N GLU A 117 8.28 -6.16 14.32
CA GLU A 117 8.75 -7.40 14.98
C GLU A 117 7.90 -8.66 14.72
N ILE A 118 6.89 -8.58 13.85
CA ILE A 118 6.10 -9.72 13.37
C ILE A 118 6.69 -10.23 12.05
N LEU A 119 6.92 -11.55 11.96
CA LEU A 119 7.29 -12.21 10.72
C LEU A 119 6.06 -12.39 9.81
N ILE A 120 6.08 -11.73 8.66
CA ILE A 120 5.06 -11.84 7.61
C ILE A 120 5.64 -12.65 6.46
N CYS A 121 4.84 -13.57 5.91
CA CYS A 121 5.15 -14.32 4.68
C CYS A 121 4.22 -13.85 3.56
N ILE A 122 4.80 -13.52 2.40
CA ILE A 122 4.10 -13.22 1.15
C ILE A 122 4.40 -14.30 0.13
#